data_AF-A0A2T1GNF2-F1
#
_entry.id   AF-A0A2T1GNF2-F1
#
_cell.length_a   1.000
_cell.length_b   1.000
_cell.length_c   1.000
_cell.angle_alpha   90.00
_cell.angle_beta   90.00
_cell.angle_gamma   90.00
#
_symmetry.space_group_name_H-M   'P 1'
#
loop_
_entity.id
_entity.type
_entity.pdbx_description
1 polymer ?
#
loop_
_entity_poly.entity_id
_entity_poly.type
_entity_poly.pdbx_seq_one_letter_code
_entity_poly.pdbx_strand_id
1 'polypeptide(L)'
;MAMKKLFLTTYLKYYLASIEPYADRINKTTKRTDCQSLSQSGFSVPLALGLGLVMIIVAASIIGRSQSDRDITSSQRETNRALSVSEAGAIRFQAFLDRHKLLATKNLAQWITTLDTLPSVQAGCHSIDLPIAKYQAGLFKDNTWIDLDPSDRNKGRYQIVDYQYQNGVGKLTVAGRIDAYNTTDYTANSTLKIDIPIGSESAKIAPPALWANTLNLNASQKVTGQIRGVTCPLLPMTDADGIAGVDMSNIEIVSGIPSGQIIADPFVNIPTPKIAPTTATSIPAITTSIELPRPTSTDTPDANGEYHYFVDTDIPGGDSIKLQDIDRIKITIPAHQKINLYLKGNIDLAGSQTIGVNSANPNLRIYGSSQTVKLTIKDNAEITAFIHAPLADAKNISSSTPNPGQNITGAVWVNSWDSTSSSSPIPIVQTGNWTDFGIAKIEQPSQLSPISYWQRVEN
;
A
#
# COMPACT_ATOMS: atom_id res chain seq x y z
N MET A 1 -2.85 14.38 44.55
CA MET A 1 -4.26 14.61 44.98
C MET A 1 -4.39 15.56 46.18
N ALA A 2 -3.46 16.51 46.38
CA ALA A 2 -3.52 17.51 47.47
C ALA A 2 -3.82 18.94 46.98
N MET A 3 -3.75 19.20 45.66
CA MET A 3 -3.87 20.54 45.09
C MET A 3 -5.33 20.96 44.78
N LYS A 4 -6.28 20.02 44.67
CA LYS A 4 -7.71 20.33 44.44
C LYS A 4 -8.45 20.81 45.69
N LYS A 5 -8.01 20.42 46.89
CA LYS A 5 -8.65 20.83 48.16
C LYS A 5 -8.37 22.29 48.52
N LEU A 6 -7.22 22.83 48.11
CA LEU A 6 -6.86 24.22 48.37
C LEU A 6 -7.69 25.20 47.53
N PHE A 7 -7.96 24.86 46.25
CA PHE A 7 -8.71 25.75 45.35
C PHE A 7 -10.18 25.91 45.77
N LEU A 8 -10.83 24.83 46.21
CA LEU A 8 -12.24 24.89 46.63
C LEU A 8 -12.42 25.68 47.93
N THR A 9 -11.44 25.63 48.84
CA THR A 9 -11.49 26.33 50.12
C THR A 9 -11.22 27.83 49.97
N THR A 10 -10.36 28.21 49.02
CA THR A 10 -10.10 29.62 48.72
C THR A 10 -11.27 30.26 47.96
N TYR A 11 -11.92 29.53 47.06
CA TYR A 11 -13.08 30.03 46.31
C TYR A 11 -14.32 30.25 47.21
N LEU A 12 -14.56 29.36 48.18
CA LEU A 12 -15.67 29.52 49.14
C LEU A 12 -15.46 30.71 50.09
N LYS A 13 -14.21 30.99 50.50
CA LYS A 13 -13.88 32.15 51.33
C LYS A 13 -14.03 33.47 50.60
N TYR A 14 -13.71 33.51 49.30
CA TYR A 14 -13.91 34.72 48.47
C TYR A 14 -15.39 35.00 48.19
N TYR A 15 -16.21 33.94 48.03
CA TYR A 15 -17.64 34.10 47.77
C TYR A 15 -18.42 34.53 49.03
N LEU A 16 -18.03 34.06 50.22
CA LEU A 16 -18.65 34.49 51.48
C LEU A 16 -18.26 35.92 51.89
N ALA A 17 -17.05 36.38 51.53
CA ALA A 17 -16.61 37.75 51.78
C ALA A 17 -17.29 38.82 50.90
N SER A 18 -17.92 38.44 49.77
CA SER A 18 -18.62 39.41 48.90
C SER A 18 -20.08 39.66 49.28
N ILE A 19 -20.61 38.95 50.28
CA ILE A 19 -22.02 39.04 50.71
C ILE A 19 -22.13 39.90 52.00
N GLU A 20 -21.03 40.14 52.72
CA GLU A 20 -21.04 40.82 54.02
C GLU A 20 -21.22 42.36 54.03
N PRO A 21 -21.06 43.17 52.96
CA PRO A 21 -21.27 44.62 53.09
C PRO A 21 -22.72 45.07 52.86
N TYR A 22 -23.69 44.16 52.63
CA TYR A 22 -25.09 44.54 52.37
C TYR A 22 -26.04 44.40 53.57
N ALA A 23 -25.61 43.79 54.67
CA ALA A 23 -26.45 43.60 55.85
C ALA A 23 -26.50 44.83 56.78
N ASP A 24 -25.56 45.79 56.68
CA ASP A 24 -25.42 46.88 57.64
C ASP A 24 -25.95 48.25 57.17
N ARG A 25 -26.62 48.29 55.99
CA ARG A 25 -27.24 49.53 55.45
C ARG A 25 -28.74 49.65 55.59
N ILE A 26 -29.41 48.71 56.27
CA ILE A 26 -30.86 48.77 56.49
C ILE A 26 -31.21 49.26 57.90
N ASN A 27 -30.24 49.40 58.82
CA ASN A 27 -30.53 49.65 60.24
C ASN A 27 -30.46 51.12 60.69
N LYS A 28 -30.51 52.11 59.78
CA LYS A 28 -30.34 53.53 60.18
C LYS A 28 -31.23 54.57 59.51
N THR A 29 -32.38 54.19 58.96
CA THR A 29 -33.32 55.19 58.42
C THR A 29 -34.79 54.82 58.57
N THR A 30 -35.24 54.45 59.77
CA THR A 30 -36.68 54.50 60.07
C THR A 30 -36.93 54.64 61.58
N LYS A 31 -36.69 55.85 62.09
CA LYS A 31 -37.29 56.31 63.34
C LYS A 31 -38.39 57.31 62.96
N ARG A 32 -39.60 57.05 63.48
CA ARG A 32 -40.85 57.85 63.47
C ARG A 32 -41.73 57.83 62.22
N THR A 33 -42.78 57.02 62.31
CA THR A 33 -44.21 57.45 62.27
C THR A 33 -45.00 56.22 62.71
N ASP A 34 -45.38 56.18 63.97
CA ASP A 34 -46.72 56.54 64.47
C ASP A 34 -47.73 55.39 64.39
N CYS A 35 -48.40 55.26 65.52
CA CYS A 35 -49.40 54.28 65.86
C CYS A 35 -50.65 54.49 65.00
N GLN A 36 -51.02 53.52 64.17
CA GLN A 36 -52.43 53.33 63.80
C GLN A 36 -52.77 51.84 63.81
N SER A 37 -53.54 51.50 64.85
CA SER A 37 -54.42 50.34 64.90
C SER A 37 -55.20 50.23 63.58
N LEU A 38 -55.17 49.06 62.94
CA LEU A 38 -56.36 48.41 62.41
C LEU A 38 -56.05 46.97 62.02
N SER A 39 -56.66 46.07 62.79
CA SER A 39 -57.03 44.70 62.45
C SER A 39 -57.19 44.48 60.94
N GLN A 40 -56.43 43.53 60.36
CA GLN A 40 -56.85 42.54 59.34
C GLN A 40 -55.75 41.47 59.14
N SER A 41 -55.50 40.65 60.16
CA SER A 41 -54.70 39.42 60.05
C SER A 41 -55.60 38.26 59.61
N GLY A 42 -55.74 38.04 58.31
CA GLY A 42 -56.53 36.93 57.76
C GLY A 42 -56.22 36.51 56.32
N PHE A 43 -55.54 37.36 55.52
CA PHE A 43 -55.30 37.09 54.09
C PHE A 43 -53.81 37.01 53.68
N SER A 44 -52.88 37.27 54.59
CA SER A 44 -51.43 37.20 54.31
C SER A 44 -50.89 35.78 54.24
N VAL A 45 -51.46 34.84 55.01
CA VAL A 45 -51.03 33.42 55.04
C VAL A 45 -51.35 32.69 53.73
N PRO A 46 -52.57 32.80 53.15
CA PRO A 46 -52.86 32.22 51.83
C PRO A 46 -52.04 32.86 50.70
N LEU A 47 -51.76 34.17 50.78
CA LEU A 47 -50.97 34.89 49.78
C LEU A 47 -49.49 34.44 49.79
N ALA A 48 -48.90 34.31 50.99
CA ALA A 48 -47.53 33.82 51.15
C ALA A 48 -47.39 32.35 50.72
N LEU A 49 -48.37 31.50 51.05
CA LEU A 49 -48.41 30.11 50.58
C LEU A 49 -48.62 30.02 49.05
N GLY A 50 -49.46 30.88 48.47
CA GLY A 50 -49.67 30.96 47.03
C GLY A 50 -48.41 31.37 46.28
N LEU A 51 -47.69 32.38 46.76
CA LEU A 51 -46.42 32.82 46.18
C LEU A 51 -45.30 31.78 46.36
N GLY A 52 -45.24 31.11 47.51
CA GLY A 52 -44.29 30.02 47.75
C GLY A 52 -44.51 28.83 46.81
N LEU A 53 -45.77 28.47 46.55
CA LEU A 53 -46.11 27.38 45.64
C LEU A 53 -45.79 27.70 44.18
N VAL A 54 -46.01 28.96 43.75
CA VAL A 54 -45.61 29.42 42.41
C VAL A 54 -44.08 29.38 42.24
N MET A 55 -43.32 29.81 43.24
CA MET A 55 -41.84 29.72 43.23
C MET A 55 -41.35 28.28 43.10
N ILE A 56 -41.99 27.32 43.78
CA ILE A 56 -41.64 25.89 43.70
C ILE A 56 -41.92 25.34 42.28
N ILE A 57 -43.04 25.71 41.66
CA ILE A 57 -43.38 25.27 40.29
C ILE A 57 -42.37 25.83 39.27
N VAL A 58 -41.99 27.10 39.41
CA VAL A 58 -40.98 27.72 38.54
C VAL A 58 -39.60 27.06 38.73
N ALA A 59 -39.20 26.79 39.98
CA ALA A 59 -37.94 26.09 40.26
C ALA A 59 -37.94 24.67 39.69
N ALA A 60 -39.03 23.91 39.86
CA ALA A 60 -39.18 22.57 39.30
C ALA A 60 -39.13 22.59 37.76
N SER A 61 -39.72 23.61 37.13
CA SER A 61 -39.71 23.77 35.67
C SER A 61 -38.31 24.08 35.12
N ILE A 62 -37.53 24.91 35.82
CA ILE A 62 -36.13 25.21 35.46
C ILE A 62 -35.25 23.96 35.62
N ILE A 63 -35.46 23.18 36.68
CA ILE A 63 -34.73 21.93 36.91
C ILE A 63 -35.08 20.88 35.85
N GLY A 64 -36.36 20.73 35.49
CA GLY A 64 -36.81 19.80 34.45
C GLY A 64 -36.21 20.13 33.08
N ARG A 65 -36.18 21.41 32.71
CA ARG A 65 -35.50 21.87 31.49
C ARG A 65 -33.99 21.63 31.54
N SER A 66 -33.34 21.88 32.68
CA SER A 66 -31.90 21.64 32.83
C SER A 66 -31.49 20.18 32.69
N GLN A 67 -32.35 19.23 33.06
CA GLN A 67 -32.10 17.80 32.85
C GLN A 67 -32.25 17.43 31.37
N SER A 68 -33.33 17.88 30.73
CA SER A 68 -33.54 17.68 29.28
C SER A 68 -32.40 18.25 28.43
N ASP A 69 -31.90 19.45 28.76
CA ASP A 69 -30.80 20.08 28.03
C ASP A 69 -29.47 19.33 28.22
N ARG A 70 -29.24 18.76 29.42
CA ARG A 70 -28.08 17.90 29.70
C ARG A 70 -28.14 16.61 28.91
N ASP A 71 -29.31 16.00 28.79
CA ASP A 71 -29.49 14.74 28.06
C ASP A 71 -29.30 14.95 26.55
N ILE A 72 -29.84 16.03 25.98
CA ILE A 72 -29.64 16.40 24.57
C ILE A 72 -28.15 16.69 24.30
N THR A 73 -27.50 17.49 25.13
CA THR A 73 -26.07 17.84 24.96
C THR A 73 -25.17 16.61 25.12
N SER A 74 -25.51 15.71 26.05
CA SER A 74 -24.81 14.44 26.26
C SER A 74 -24.97 13.51 25.05
N SER A 75 -26.20 13.36 24.55
CA SER A 75 -26.51 12.54 23.37
C SER A 75 -25.79 13.06 22.11
N GLN A 76 -25.79 14.38 21.88
CA GLN A 76 -25.04 15.00 20.78
C GLN A 76 -23.54 14.77 20.91
N ARG A 77 -22.99 14.90 22.13
CA ARG A 77 -21.57 14.63 22.39
C ARG A 77 -21.21 13.19 22.06
N GLU A 78 -21.98 12.22 22.52
CA GLU A 78 -21.69 10.80 22.27
C GLU A 78 -21.86 10.44 20.78
N THR A 79 -22.83 11.05 20.10
CA THR A 79 -23.00 10.89 18.64
C THR A 79 -21.82 11.44 17.86
N ASN A 80 -21.31 12.62 18.24
CA ASN A 80 -20.12 13.22 17.61
C ASN A 80 -18.87 12.37 17.87
N ARG A 81 -18.76 11.78 19.06
CA ARG A 81 -17.65 10.86 19.35
C ARG A 81 -17.77 9.57 18.54
N ALA A 82 -18.97 8.99 18.43
CA ALA A 82 -19.21 7.81 17.60
C ALA A 82 -18.84 8.09 16.13
N LEU A 83 -19.15 9.30 15.63
CA LEU A 83 -18.74 9.73 14.29
C LEU A 83 -17.22 9.75 14.13
N SER A 84 -16.50 10.34 15.09
CA SER A 84 -15.03 10.34 15.09
C SER A 84 -14.44 8.92 15.06
N VAL A 85 -15.09 7.96 15.72
CA VAL A 85 -14.71 6.53 15.67
C VAL A 85 -14.95 5.93 14.28
N SER A 86 -16.07 6.26 13.63
CA SER A 86 -16.33 5.85 12.24
C SER A 86 -15.28 6.40 11.28
N GLU A 87 -14.90 7.67 11.42
CA GLU A 87 -13.85 8.31 10.61
C GLU A 87 -12.50 7.61 10.81
N ALA A 88 -12.11 7.33 12.05
CA ALA A 88 -10.89 6.61 12.34
C ALA A 88 -10.90 5.17 11.77
N GLY A 89 -12.06 4.50 11.82
CA GLY A 89 -12.26 3.20 11.19
C GLY A 89 -12.09 3.23 9.67
N ALA A 90 -12.61 4.28 9.02
CA ALA A 90 -12.44 4.49 7.59
C ALA A 90 -10.98 4.73 7.18
N ILE A 91 -10.23 5.51 7.96
CA ILE A 91 -8.79 5.72 7.71
C ILE A 91 -8.02 4.42 7.88
N ARG A 92 -8.34 3.59 8.89
CA ARG A 92 -7.73 2.26 9.04
C ARG A 92 -8.05 1.33 7.88
N PHE A 93 -9.28 1.37 7.39
CA PHE A 93 -9.68 0.61 6.21
C PHE A 93 -8.95 1.08 4.95
N GLN A 94 -8.78 2.39 4.76
CA GLN A 94 -8.00 2.94 3.65
C GLN A 94 -6.53 2.50 3.73
N ALA A 95 -5.91 2.59 4.92
CA ALA A 95 -4.54 2.11 5.12
C ALA A 95 -4.39 0.61 4.83
N PHE A 96 -5.41 -0.21 5.15
CA PHE A 96 -5.45 -1.62 4.77
C PHE A 96 -5.51 -1.79 3.24
N LEU A 97 -6.37 -1.04 2.55
CA LEU A 97 -6.45 -1.09 1.09
C LEU A 97 -5.17 -0.58 0.40
N ASP A 98 -4.50 0.42 0.98
CA ASP A 98 -3.22 0.93 0.45
C ASP A 98 -2.11 -0.11 0.54
N ARG A 99 -2.13 -0.94 1.60
CA ARG A 99 -1.23 -2.09 1.75
C ARG A 99 -1.63 -3.25 0.84
N HIS A 100 -2.92 -3.43 0.58
CA HIS A 100 -3.47 -4.55 -0.20
C HIS A 100 -4.29 -4.06 -1.41
N LYS A 101 -3.64 -3.30 -2.28
CA LYS A 101 -4.27 -2.61 -3.44
C LYS A 101 -5.08 -3.52 -4.35
N LEU A 102 -4.73 -4.81 -4.43
CA LEU A 102 -5.48 -5.81 -5.18
C LEU A 102 -6.95 -5.91 -4.74
N LEU A 103 -7.23 -5.70 -3.45
CA LEU A 103 -8.56 -5.83 -2.84
C LEU A 103 -9.44 -4.62 -3.12
N ALA A 104 -8.83 -3.47 -3.42
CA ALA A 104 -9.56 -2.25 -3.70
C ALA A 104 -10.47 -2.37 -4.94
N THR A 105 -10.11 -3.23 -5.90
CA THR A 105 -10.93 -3.48 -7.11
C THR A 105 -11.96 -4.60 -6.95
N LYS A 106 -12.14 -5.13 -5.73
CA LYS A 106 -12.99 -6.29 -5.44
C LYS A 106 -14.01 -5.94 -4.38
N ASN A 107 -15.21 -6.51 -4.49
CA ASN A 107 -16.22 -6.37 -3.43
C ASN A 107 -15.78 -7.12 -2.18
N LEU A 108 -16.22 -6.68 -1.00
CA LEU A 108 -15.84 -7.27 0.30
C LEU A 108 -16.00 -8.80 0.34
N ALA A 109 -17.09 -9.31 -0.24
CA ALA A 109 -17.39 -10.73 -0.31
C ALA A 109 -16.33 -11.56 -1.08
N GLN A 110 -15.62 -10.94 -2.03
CA GLN A 110 -14.63 -11.57 -2.89
C GLN A 110 -13.21 -11.52 -2.32
N TRP A 111 -12.99 -10.80 -1.21
CA TRP A 111 -11.64 -10.57 -0.69
C TRP A 111 -10.95 -11.86 -0.26
N ILE A 112 -11.62 -12.67 0.57
CA ILE A 112 -11.07 -13.94 1.06
C ILE A 112 -10.74 -14.87 -0.11
N THR A 113 -11.67 -15.05 -1.05
CA THR A 113 -11.43 -15.90 -2.23
C THR A 113 -10.29 -15.37 -3.09
N THR A 114 -10.16 -14.04 -3.25
CA THR A 114 -9.05 -13.46 -4.01
C THR A 114 -7.71 -13.73 -3.32
N LEU A 115 -7.65 -13.56 -1.99
CA LEU A 115 -6.46 -13.89 -1.20
C LEU A 115 -6.13 -15.39 -1.21
N ASP A 116 -7.13 -16.28 -1.35
CA ASP A 116 -6.92 -17.73 -1.48
C ASP A 116 -6.37 -18.14 -2.85
N THR A 117 -6.68 -17.38 -3.91
CA THR A 117 -6.14 -17.64 -5.25
C THR A 117 -4.71 -17.15 -5.46
N LEU A 118 -4.18 -16.33 -4.54
CA LEU A 118 -2.79 -15.91 -4.61
C LEU A 118 -1.90 -17.13 -4.37
N PRO A 119 -0.87 -17.34 -5.22
CA PRO A 119 0.07 -18.43 -4.98
C PRO A 119 0.69 -18.25 -3.60
N SER A 120 0.76 -19.33 -2.83
CA SER A 120 1.56 -19.38 -1.62
C SER A 120 3.03 -19.27 -2.04
N VAL A 121 3.53 -18.05 -2.23
CA VAL A 121 4.92 -17.83 -2.63
C VAL A 121 5.80 -18.41 -1.54
N GLN A 122 6.70 -19.29 -1.95
CA GLN A 122 7.68 -20.04 -1.16
C GLN A 122 8.65 -19.14 -0.38
N ALA A 123 9.22 -19.76 0.67
CA ALA A 123 10.10 -19.19 1.67
C ALA A 123 11.14 -18.21 1.09
N GLY A 124 11.18 -16.99 1.63
CA GLY A 124 12.21 -15.99 1.28
C GLY A 124 11.81 -14.55 1.61
N CYS A 125 10.51 -14.24 1.48
CA CYS A 125 9.87 -12.99 1.92
C CYS A 125 8.64 -13.27 2.82
N HIS A 126 8.71 -14.35 3.61
CA HIS A 126 7.69 -14.68 4.60
C HIS A 126 7.90 -13.77 5.81
N SER A 127 7.13 -12.71 6.02
CA SER A 127 5.68 -12.65 5.95
C SER A 127 5.17 -11.61 4.93
N ILE A 128 4.77 -12.07 3.73
CA ILE A 128 3.47 -11.60 3.25
C ILE A 128 2.53 -11.94 4.39
N ASP A 129 1.96 -10.90 4.96
CA ASP A 129 0.99 -10.95 6.00
C ASP A 129 -0.32 -11.58 5.50
N LEU A 130 -0.27 -12.58 4.63
CA LEU A 130 -1.44 -13.23 4.06
C LEU A 130 -2.30 -13.83 5.18
N PRO A 131 -1.73 -14.44 6.24
CA PRO A 131 -2.50 -14.83 7.41
C PRO A 131 -3.18 -13.65 8.12
N ILE A 132 -2.49 -12.53 8.43
CA ILE A 132 -3.16 -11.44 9.14
C ILE A 132 -4.03 -10.58 8.22
N ALA A 133 -3.73 -10.49 6.92
CA ALA A 133 -4.58 -9.88 5.89
C ALA A 133 -5.85 -10.70 5.68
N LYS A 134 -5.76 -12.05 5.66
CA LYS A 134 -6.95 -12.93 5.67
C LYS A 134 -7.74 -12.76 6.96
N TYR A 135 -7.06 -12.67 8.10
CA TYR A 135 -7.70 -12.43 9.39
C TYR A 135 -8.43 -11.08 9.42
N GLN A 136 -7.77 -9.99 9.02
CA GLN A 136 -8.34 -8.64 8.96
C GLN A 136 -9.47 -8.55 7.93
N ALA A 137 -9.29 -9.12 6.73
CA ALA A 137 -10.36 -9.22 5.74
C ALA A 137 -11.54 -10.04 6.26
N GLY A 138 -11.28 -11.09 7.07
CA GLY A 138 -12.29 -11.88 7.76
C GLY A 138 -13.06 -11.04 8.78
N LEU A 139 -12.37 -10.29 9.62
CA LEU A 139 -12.98 -9.37 10.58
C LEU A 139 -13.91 -8.35 9.89
N PHE A 140 -13.50 -7.82 8.73
CA PHE A 140 -14.33 -6.90 7.94
C PHE A 140 -15.52 -7.62 7.31
N LYS A 141 -15.32 -8.80 6.73
CA LYS A 141 -16.39 -9.58 6.07
C LYS A 141 -17.45 -10.06 7.05
N ASP A 142 -17.06 -10.49 8.24
CA ASP A 142 -17.96 -11.06 9.25
C ASP A 142 -18.72 -9.99 10.03
N ASN A 143 -18.60 -8.72 9.61
CA ASN A 143 -19.25 -7.58 10.27
C ASN A 143 -18.89 -7.58 11.76
N THR A 144 -17.60 -7.66 12.10
CA THR A 144 -17.14 -7.71 13.50
C THR A 144 -16.84 -6.30 14.03
N TRP A 145 -17.18 -6.03 15.28
CA TRP A 145 -16.78 -4.79 15.96
C TRP A 145 -15.31 -4.85 16.37
N ILE A 146 -14.51 -3.92 15.87
CA ILE A 146 -13.07 -3.82 16.10
C ILE A 146 -12.80 -2.65 17.04
N ASP A 147 -12.08 -2.90 18.12
CA ASP A 147 -11.66 -1.85 19.06
C ASP A 147 -10.68 -0.88 18.39
N LEU A 148 -10.92 0.43 18.54
CA LEU A 148 -10.00 1.45 18.03
C LEU A 148 -8.66 1.37 18.77
N ASP A 149 -8.69 1.08 20.07
CA ASP A 149 -7.52 0.78 20.87
C ASP A 149 -7.81 -0.47 21.72
N PRO A 150 -7.12 -1.59 21.48
CA PRO A 150 -7.28 -2.81 22.28
C PRO A 150 -7.00 -2.60 23.78
N SER A 151 -6.21 -1.58 24.13
CA SER A 151 -5.84 -1.25 25.50
C SER A 151 -6.87 -0.36 26.20
N ASP A 152 -7.72 0.34 25.43
CA ASP A 152 -8.73 1.25 25.96
C ASP A 152 -10.03 1.20 25.15
N ARG A 153 -10.94 0.34 25.59
CA ARG A 153 -12.28 0.16 25.00
C ARG A 153 -13.12 1.44 25.03
N ASN A 154 -12.80 2.43 25.87
CA ASN A 154 -13.54 3.70 25.92
C ASN A 154 -13.27 4.60 24.71
N LYS A 155 -12.25 4.29 23.90
CA LYS A 155 -11.98 4.98 22.63
C LYS A 155 -12.95 4.58 21.52
N GLY A 156 -13.85 3.62 21.78
CA GLY A 156 -14.89 3.20 20.85
C GLY A 156 -14.46 2.08 19.91
N ARG A 157 -15.44 1.61 19.14
CA ARG A 157 -15.33 0.48 18.22
C ARG A 157 -15.85 0.86 16.87
N TYR A 158 -15.24 0.32 15.82
CA TYR A 158 -15.72 0.49 14.46
C TYR A 158 -16.01 -0.86 13.82
N GLN A 159 -16.85 -0.86 12.79
CA GLN A 159 -17.27 -2.04 12.06
C GLN A 159 -17.39 -1.66 10.59
N ILE A 160 -16.84 -2.49 9.71
CA ILE A 160 -17.03 -2.33 8.27
C ILE A 160 -18.32 -3.06 7.91
N VAL A 161 -19.32 -2.30 7.46
CA VAL A 161 -20.65 -2.83 7.16
C VAL A 161 -20.71 -3.37 5.73
N ASP A 162 -20.12 -2.62 4.79
CA ASP A 162 -20.09 -3.01 3.38
C ASP A 162 -18.95 -2.31 2.63
N TYR A 163 -18.45 -2.95 1.59
CA TYR A 163 -17.55 -2.36 0.62
C TYR A 163 -17.82 -2.89 -0.79
N GLN A 164 -18.13 -1.98 -1.71
CA GLN A 164 -18.45 -2.29 -3.11
C GLN A 164 -17.59 -1.48 -4.07
N TYR A 165 -16.95 -2.14 -5.02
CA TYR A 165 -16.22 -1.51 -6.10
C TYR A 165 -17.10 -1.41 -7.35
N GLN A 166 -17.29 -0.19 -7.86
CA GLN A 166 -18.01 0.06 -9.10
C GLN A 166 -17.42 1.27 -9.85
N ASN A 167 -17.14 1.11 -11.14
CA ASN A 167 -16.75 2.19 -12.06
C ASN A 167 -15.57 3.06 -11.55
N GLY A 168 -14.52 2.44 -11.00
CA GLY A 168 -13.36 3.19 -10.50
C GLY A 168 -13.57 3.84 -9.14
N VAL A 169 -14.64 3.51 -8.42
CA VAL A 169 -14.93 4.04 -7.08
C VAL A 169 -15.26 2.89 -6.14
N GLY A 170 -14.58 2.85 -4.99
CA GLY A 170 -14.91 1.98 -3.87
C GLY A 170 -15.86 2.69 -2.91
N LYS A 171 -17.08 2.20 -2.79
CA LYS A 171 -18.12 2.67 -1.86
C LYS A 171 -18.00 1.91 -0.55
N LEU A 172 -17.61 2.60 0.51
CA LEU A 172 -17.42 2.05 1.84
C LEU A 172 -18.54 2.51 2.77
N THR A 173 -19.08 1.58 3.58
CA THR A 173 -19.95 1.90 4.71
C THR A 173 -19.29 1.46 6.01
N VAL A 174 -19.02 2.41 6.91
CA VAL A 174 -18.43 2.16 8.24
C VAL A 174 -19.41 2.58 9.32
N ALA A 175 -19.54 1.75 10.35
CA ALA A 175 -20.25 2.09 11.57
C ALA A 175 -19.27 2.30 12.73
N GLY A 176 -19.53 3.28 13.57
CA GLY A 176 -18.76 3.60 14.75
C GLY A 176 -19.68 3.62 15.97
N ARG A 177 -19.23 3.02 17.06
CA ARG A 177 -19.97 2.88 18.31
C ARG A 177 -19.12 3.28 19.50
N ILE A 178 -19.75 3.96 20.44
CA ILE A 178 -19.20 4.19 21.76
C ILE A 178 -20.13 3.60 22.81
N ASP A 179 -19.56 2.73 23.64
CA ASP A 179 -20.21 2.22 24.84
C ASP A 179 -20.07 3.31 25.91
N ALA A 180 -21.08 4.16 26.08
CA ALA A 180 -21.03 5.13 27.18
C ALA A 180 -21.18 4.34 28.50
N TYR A 181 -20.16 4.45 29.36
CA TYR A 181 -20.21 3.97 30.76
C TYR A 181 -20.41 2.47 30.96
N ASN A 182 -19.80 1.60 30.13
CA ASN A 182 -19.69 0.16 30.39
C ASN A 182 -21.04 -0.56 30.65
N THR A 183 -22.15 0.05 30.23
CA THR A 183 -23.53 -0.44 30.35
C THR A 183 -24.15 -0.40 28.95
N THR A 184 -24.98 -1.37 28.62
CA THR A 184 -25.59 -1.53 27.28
C THR A 184 -26.61 -0.45 26.93
N ASP A 185 -27.00 0.39 27.90
CA ASP A 185 -28.19 1.23 27.82
C ASP A 185 -27.93 2.59 27.17
N TYR A 186 -26.66 2.98 26.98
CA TYR A 186 -26.27 4.24 26.36
C TYR A 186 -25.21 4.00 25.28
N THR A 187 -25.63 3.41 24.17
CA THR A 187 -24.74 3.17 23.01
C THR A 187 -25.04 4.21 21.95
N ALA A 188 -24.07 5.07 21.67
CA ALA A 188 -24.16 6.00 20.55
C ALA A 188 -23.57 5.32 19.32
N ASN A 189 -24.38 5.20 18.26
CA ASN A 189 -23.98 4.64 16.99
C ASN A 189 -23.99 5.73 15.93
N SER A 190 -23.03 5.67 15.02
CA SER A 190 -23.01 6.49 13.81
C SER A 190 -22.66 5.62 12.61
N THR A 191 -23.16 6.00 11.45
CA THR A 191 -22.83 5.33 10.19
C THR A 191 -22.39 6.35 9.17
N LEU A 192 -21.36 5.99 8.43
CA LEU A 192 -20.69 6.85 7.48
C LEU A 192 -20.54 6.12 6.15
N LYS A 193 -20.92 6.79 5.07
CA LYS A 193 -20.71 6.36 3.69
C LYS A 193 -19.61 7.19 3.04
N ILE A 194 -18.70 6.52 2.38
CA ILE A 194 -17.47 7.11 1.85
C ILE A 194 -17.23 6.61 0.44
N ASP A 195 -16.92 7.53 -0.47
CA ASP A 195 -16.44 7.16 -1.81
C ASP A 195 -14.93 7.36 -1.88
N ILE A 196 -14.24 6.24 -2.01
CA ILE A 196 -12.80 6.15 -2.23
C ILE A 196 -12.59 6.04 -3.74
N PRO A 197 -12.12 7.08 -4.45
CA PRO A 197 -11.79 6.94 -5.85
C PRO A 197 -10.58 6.02 -5.97
N ILE A 198 -10.70 5.07 -6.87
CA ILE A 198 -9.68 4.09 -7.16
C ILE A 198 -9.20 4.43 -8.55
N GLY A 199 -8.15 5.23 -8.59
CA GLY A 199 -7.50 5.63 -9.82
C GLY A 199 -7.04 4.39 -10.56
N SER A 200 -7.60 4.17 -11.75
CA SER A 200 -6.89 3.48 -12.82
C SER A 200 -5.88 4.48 -13.36
N GLU A 201 -4.74 4.66 -12.69
CA GLU A 201 -3.62 5.33 -13.35
C GLU A 201 -3.14 4.39 -14.46
N SER A 202 -3.81 4.49 -15.62
CA SER A 202 -3.23 4.16 -16.90
C SER A 202 -2.22 5.25 -17.29
N ALA A 203 -1.31 5.59 -16.38
CA ALA A 203 -0.03 6.12 -16.79
C ALA A 203 0.55 5.10 -17.77
N LYS A 204 1.04 5.56 -18.93
CA LYS A 204 1.76 4.70 -19.87
C LYS A 204 3.00 4.18 -19.14
N ILE A 205 2.87 3.02 -18.48
CA ILE A 205 3.99 2.38 -17.82
C ILE A 205 4.98 2.01 -18.92
N ALA A 206 6.21 2.49 -18.83
CA ALA A 206 7.30 1.87 -19.57
C ALA A 206 7.50 0.45 -19.00
N PRO A 207 7.83 -0.56 -19.83
CA PRO A 207 8.03 -1.88 -19.29
C PRO A 207 9.22 -1.89 -18.31
N PRO A 208 9.16 -2.68 -17.21
CA PRO A 208 10.18 -2.62 -16.17
C PRO A 208 11.54 -3.10 -16.72
N ALA A 209 12.58 -2.36 -16.36
CA ALA A 209 13.98 -2.68 -16.62
C ALA A 209 14.39 -3.98 -15.92
N LEU A 210 13.98 -4.12 -14.67
CA LEU A 210 14.21 -5.29 -13.84
C LEU A 210 12.88 -5.71 -13.23
N TRP A 211 12.52 -6.97 -13.40
CA TRP A 211 11.39 -7.58 -12.69
C TRP A 211 11.82 -8.86 -12.00
N ALA A 212 11.74 -8.90 -10.67
CA ALA A 212 11.91 -10.15 -9.93
C ALA A 212 10.96 -10.32 -8.75
N ASN A 213 10.67 -11.56 -8.37
CA ASN A 213 9.94 -11.86 -7.14
C ASN A 213 10.81 -11.53 -5.92
N THR A 214 12.12 -11.80 -5.98
CA THR A 214 13.06 -11.46 -4.90
C THR A 214 14.20 -10.59 -5.44
N LEU A 215 14.48 -9.47 -4.78
CA LEU A 215 15.54 -8.53 -5.17
C LEU A 215 16.56 -8.37 -4.03
N ASN A 216 17.78 -8.86 -4.26
CA ASN A 216 18.94 -8.66 -3.39
C ASN A 216 19.95 -7.75 -4.12
N LEU A 217 19.80 -6.44 -3.92
CA LEU A 217 20.61 -5.43 -4.61
C LEU A 217 21.84 -5.06 -3.78
N ASN A 218 23.01 -5.05 -4.41
CA ASN A 218 24.20 -4.41 -3.87
C ASN A 218 24.06 -2.89 -3.97
N ALA A 219 24.65 -2.13 -3.04
CA ALA A 219 24.59 -0.66 -3.02
C ALA A 219 25.13 0.03 -4.29
N SER A 220 26.01 -0.66 -5.03
CA SER A 220 26.58 -0.22 -6.29
C SER A 220 25.77 -0.66 -7.52
N GLN A 221 24.66 -1.40 -7.35
CA GLN A 221 23.83 -1.84 -8.49
C GLN A 221 23.09 -0.63 -9.08
N LYS A 222 23.38 -0.35 -10.35
CA LYS A 222 22.72 0.72 -11.11
C LYS A 222 21.63 0.13 -12.01
N VAL A 223 20.42 0.70 -11.93
CA VAL A 223 19.31 0.35 -12.81
C VAL A 223 18.68 1.63 -13.34
N THR A 224 18.64 1.76 -14.66
CA THR A 224 18.05 2.89 -15.36
C THR A 224 16.75 2.44 -16.02
N GLY A 225 15.63 2.76 -15.37
CA GLY A 225 14.28 2.35 -15.76
C GLY A 225 13.50 1.83 -14.55
N GLN A 226 12.23 1.46 -14.74
CA GLN A 226 11.39 1.01 -13.63
C GLN A 226 11.83 -0.35 -13.11
N ILE A 227 11.82 -0.51 -11.79
CA ILE A 227 12.01 -1.81 -11.14
C ILE A 227 10.64 -2.28 -10.68
N ARG A 228 10.25 -3.49 -11.06
CA ARG A 228 9.06 -4.15 -10.53
C ARG A 228 9.49 -5.36 -9.72
N GLY A 229 8.79 -5.61 -8.64
CA GLY A 229 9.06 -6.82 -7.88
C GLY A 229 8.43 -6.80 -6.52
N VAL A 230 8.62 -7.90 -5.80
CA VAL A 230 8.39 -7.88 -4.35
C VAL A 230 9.66 -7.30 -3.73
N THR A 231 9.80 -5.98 -3.77
CA THR A 231 10.75 -5.33 -2.87
C THR A 231 10.19 -5.47 -1.46
N CYS A 232 10.66 -6.49 -0.76
CA CYS A 232 10.55 -6.53 0.68
C CYS A 232 11.55 -5.48 1.19
N PRO A 233 11.11 -4.36 1.80
CA PRO A 233 12.03 -3.66 2.64
C PRO A 233 12.33 -4.62 3.79
N LEU A 234 13.56 -5.11 3.86
CA LEU A 234 14.11 -5.59 5.13
C LEU A 234 14.15 -4.35 6.03
N LEU A 235 13.00 -4.03 6.62
CA LEU A 235 12.96 -3.02 7.65
C LEU A 235 13.51 -3.66 8.91
N PRO A 236 14.47 -3.00 9.61
CA PRO A 236 14.64 -3.30 11.00
C PRO A 236 13.25 -3.20 11.66
N MET A 237 12.93 -4.21 12.45
CA MET A 237 11.68 -4.30 13.18
C MET A 237 11.40 -2.97 13.91
N THR A 238 10.15 -2.50 13.78
CA THR A 238 9.43 -1.60 14.69
C THR A 238 10.06 -0.23 14.98
N ASP A 239 9.49 0.82 14.38
CA ASP A 239 9.20 2.03 15.16
C ASP A 239 7.78 1.94 15.75
N ALA A 240 7.51 2.76 16.77
CA ALA A 240 6.26 2.75 17.54
C ALA A 240 5.05 3.31 16.77
N ASP A 241 5.22 3.78 15.53
CA ASP A 241 4.19 4.47 14.75
C ASP A 241 3.83 3.74 13.44
N GLY A 242 4.49 2.62 13.11
CA GLY A 242 4.02 1.66 12.12
C GLY A 242 4.02 2.15 10.67
N ILE A 243 4.83 3.16 10.34
CA ILE A 243 5.07 3.61 8.95
C ILE A 243 6.45 3.16 8.50
N ALA A 244 6.42 2.14 7.66
CA ALA A 244 7.52 1.40 7.10
C ALA A 244 7.95 2.01 5.74
N GLY A 245 9.07 2.75 5.69
CA GLY A 245 9.64 3.32 4.46
C GLY A 245 10.87 2.54 3.98
N VAL A 246 10.94 2.23 2.67
CA VAL A 246 12.09 1.59 2.02
C VAL A 246 13.35 2.47 2.17
N ASP A 247 14.49 1.89 2.57
CA ASP A 247 15.78 2.59 2.50
C ASP A 247 16.23 2.68 1.03
N MET A 248 15.92 3.81 0.40
CA MET A 248 16.24 4.12 -0.99
C MET A 248 17.69 4.58 -1.20
N SER A 249 18.52 4.63 -0.14
CA SER A 249 19.89 5.19 -0.22
C SER A 249 20.86 4.37 -1.08
N ASN A 250 20.53 3.11 -1.38
CA ASN A 250 21.37 2.17 -2.13
C ASN A 250 21.05 2.10 -3.64
N ILE A 251 20.17 2.96 -4.16
CA ILE A 251 19.89 3.07 -5.59
C ILE A 251 20.47 4.40 -6.07
N GLU A 252 21.70 4.37 -6.58
CA GLU A 252 22.26 5.54 -7.27
C GLU A 252 21.51 5.77 -8.58
N ILE A 253 20.70 6.82 -8.58
CA ILE A 253 19.93 7.31 -9.73
C ILE A 253 20.92 7.90 -10.73
N VAL A 254 21.11 7.23 -11.88
CA VAL A 254 21.90 7.77 -12.98
C VAL A 254 21.16 8.96 -13.59
N SER A 255 21.73 10.16 -13.46
CA SER A 255 21.16 11.40 -13.99
C SER A 255 21.02 11.33 -15.53
N GLY A 256 19.81 11.54 -16.06
CA GLY A 256 19.58 11.74 -17.50
C GLY A 256 18.39 11.00 -18.13
N ILE A 257 17.76 10.06 -17.41
CA ILE A 257 16.55 9.34 -17.87
C ILE A 257 15.42 9.56 -16.85
N PRO A 258 14.16 9.81 -17.25
CA PRO A 258 13.05 10.07 -16.32
C PRO A 258 12.94 8.96 -15.27
N SER A 259 12.82 9.35 -14.00
CA SER A 259 12.83 8.46 -12.82
C SER A 259 12.17 7.11 -13.04
N GLY A 260 12.95 6.03 -12.88
CA GLY A 260 12.41 4.71 -12.65
C GLY A 260 11.78 4.64 -11.26
N GLN A 261 10.46 4.71 -11.17
CA GLN A 261 9.76 4.35 -9.93
C GLN A 261 9.97 2.86 -9.64
N ILE A 262 10.22 2.52 -8.37
CA ILE A 262 10.04 1.14 -7.90
C ILE A 262 8.55 0.93 -7.75
N ILE A 263 7.98 0.04 -8.56
CA ILE A 263 6.60 -0.39 -8.43
C ILE A 263 6.64 -1.68 -7.62
N ALA A 264 6.51 -1.54 -6.30
CA ALA A 264 6.28 -2.67 -5.42
C ALA A 264 4.86 -3.19 -5.67
N ASP A 265 4.77 -4.38 -6.26
CA ASP A 265 3.49 -5.02 -6.56
C ASP A 265 3.58 -6.50 -6.19
N PRO A 266 3.30 -6.85 -4.93
CA PRO A 266 3.45 -8.22 -4.42
C PRO A 266 2.46 -9.21 -5.02
N PHE A 267 1.52 -8.76 -5.86
CA PHE A 267 0.40 -9.56 -6.34
C PHE A 267 0.39 -9.76 -7.85
N VAL A 268 1.26 -9.07 -8.59
CA VAL A 268 1.39 -9.30 -10.03
C VAL A 268 2.55 -10.24 -10.28
N ASN A 269 2.20 -11.46 -10.69
CA ASN A 269 3.14 -12.45 -11.15
C ASN A 269 3.85 -11.96 -12.42
N ILE A 270 5.13 -12.31 -12.53
CA ILE A 270 5.86 -12.18 -13.79
C ILE A 270 5.09 -12.95 -14.87
N PRO A 271 4.82 -12.36 -16.05
CA PRO A 271 4.10 -13.03 -17.12
C PRO A 271 4.70 -14.38 -17.47
N THR A 272 3.87 -15.28 -17.99
CA THR A 272 4.37 -16.53 -18.55
C THR A 272 5.21 -16.26 -19.81
N PRO A 273 6.34 -16.96 -20.03
CA PRO A 273 7.16 -16.77 -21.22
C PRO A 273 6.40 -17.12 -22.50
N LYS A 274 6.78 -16.48 -23.61
CA LYS A 274 6.31 -16.87 -24.94
C LYS A 274 6.77 -18.31 -25.21
N ILE A 275 5.84 -19.17 -25.62
CA ILE A 275 6.14 -20.54 -26.02
C ILE A 275 6.76 -20.51 -27.44
N ALA A 276 7.72 -21.40 -27.68
CA ALA A 276 8.34 -21.54 -29.00
C ALA A 276 7.28 -21.95 -30.04
N PRO A 277 7.20 -21.29 -31.22
CA PRO A 277 6.35 -21.77 -32.30
C PRO A 277 6.89 -23.08 -32.86
N THR A 278 6.02 -23.91 -33.44
CA THR A 278 6.41 -25.18 -34.07
C THR A 278 7.36 -25.00 -35.27
N THR A 279 7.44 -23.79 -35.81
CA THR A 279 8.34 -23.39 -36.90
C THR A 279 9.71 -22.92 -36.41
N ALA A 280 9.98 -22.92 -35.09
CA ALA A 280 11.27 -22.51 -34.56
C ALA A 280 12.40 -23.45 -35.02
N THR A 281 13.49 -22.87 -35.49
CA THR A 281 14.68 -23.62 -35.93
C THR A 281 15.43 -24.14 -34.70
N SER A 282 15.65 -25.45 -34.63
CA SER A 282 16.45 -26.03 -33.55
C SER A 282 17.94 -25.75 -33.78
N ILE A 283 18.62 -25.26 -32.73
CA ILE A 283 20.07 -25.09 -32.70
C ILE A 283 20.65 -25.75 -31.44
N PRO A 284 21.90 -26.24 -31.49
CA PRO A 284 22.58 -26.75 -30.29
C PRO A 284 22.78 -25.64 -29.26
N ALA A 285 23.18 -26.01 -28.05
CA ALA A 285 23.60 -25.04 -27.05
C ALA A 285 24.68 -24.10 -27.59
N ILE A 286 24.58 -22.83 -27.23
CA ILE A 286 25.50 -21.79 -27.65
C ILE A 286 26.64 -21.76 -26.63
N THR A 287 27.67 -22.55 -26.90
CA THR A 287 28.87 -22.66 -26.04
C THR A 287 30.09 -21.91 -26.57
N THR A 288 29.98 -21.33 -27.78
CA THR A 288 31.01 -20.54 -28.46
C THR A 288 30.37 -19.45 -29.29
N SER A 289 31.19 -18.55 -29.83
CA SER A 289 30.75 -17.46 -30.70
C SER A 289 29.89 -17.91 -31.88
N ILE A 290 28.76 -17.23 -32.09
CA ILE A 290 27.80 -17.49 -33.18
C ILE A 290 27.26 -16.19 -33.76
N GLU A 291 26.90 -16.21 -35.05
CA GLU A 291 26.16 -15.14 -35.72
C GLU A 291 24.74 -15.59 -36.06
N LEU A 292 23.75 -14.77 -35.68
CA LEU A 292 22.33 -14.99 -35.95
C LEU A 292 21.73 -13.78 -36.70
N PRO A 293 20.88 -14.01 -37.72
CA PRO A 293 20.53 -15.30 -38.32
C PRO A 293 21.74 -15.95 -38.97
N ARG A 294 21.75 -17.29 -39.07
CA ARG A 294 22.92 -18.00 -39.58
C ARG A 294 23.11 -17.63 -41.06
N PRO A 295 24.34 -17.24 -41.49
CA PRO A 295 24.60 -16.78 -42.86
C PRO A 295 24.22 -17.80 -43.94
N THR A 296 24.17 -19.09 -43.60
CA THR A 296 23.74 -20.19 -44.46
C THR A 296 22.21 -20.31 -44.55
N SER A 297 21.57 -19.25 -45.06
CA SER A 297 20.27 -19.08 -45.76
C SER A 297 19.01 -19.91 -45.43
N THR A 298 19.01 -20.81 -44.44
CA THR A 298 17.81 -21.59 -44.06
C THR A 298 17.00 -20.92 -42.97
N ASP A 299 17.58 -19.94 -42.28
CA ASP A 299 16.88 -19.18 -41.26
C ASP A 299 16.02 -18.14 -41.96
N THR A 300 14.71 -18.36 -41.97
CA THR A 300 13.73 -17.40 -42.50
C THR A 300 12.90 -16.83 -41.35
N PRO A 301 12.65 -15.51 -41.34
CA PRO A 301 11.76 -14.93 -40.35
C PRO A 301 10.30 -15.37 -40.60
N ASP A 302 9.47 -15.27 -39.57
CA ASP A 302 8.03 -15.42 -39.68
C ASP A 302 7.37 -14.25 -40.45
N ALA A 303 6.04 -14.29 -40.58
CA ALA A 303 5.27 -13.24 -41.24
C ALA A 303 5.38 -11.85 -40.56
N ASN A 304 5.84 -11.80 -39.31
CA ASN A 304 6.05 -10.57 -38.54
C ASN A 304 7.51 -10.08 -38.59
N GLY A 305 8.40 -10.76 -39.33
CA GLY A 305 9.83 -10.44 -39.36
C GLY A 305 10.61 -10.95 -38.16
N GLU A 306 10.09 -11.95 -37.44
CA GLU A 306 10.72 -12.56 -36.27
C GLU A 306 11.41 -13.90 -36.61
N TYR A 307 12.69 -14.03 -36.27
CA TYR A 307 13.38 -15.32 -36.28
C TYR A 307 13.14 -16.05 -34.97
N HIS A 308 12.93 -17.36 -35.03
CA HIS A 308 12.65 -18.19 -33.87
C HIS A 308 13.66 -19.33 -33.78
N TYR A 309 14.38 -19.41 -32.67
CA TYR A 309 15.38 -20.45 -32.42
C TYR A 309 15.07 -21.20 -31.15
N PHE A 310 14.98 -22.53 -31.25
CA PHE A 310 14.90 -23.40 -30.08
C PHE A 310 16.31 -23.87 -29.73
N VAL A 311 16.83 -23.42 -28.58
CA VAL A 311 18.20 -23.66 -28.16
C VAL A 311 18.24 -24.84 -27.20
N ASP A 312 18.91 -25.93 -27.59
CA ASP A 312 19.07 -27.10 -26.73
C ASP A 312 20.08 -26.85 -25.60
N THR A 313 20.37 -27.89 -24.81
CA THR A 313 21.33 -27.85 -23.69
C THR A 313 22.66 -28.49 -24.07
N ASP A 314 23.78 -28.00 -23.53
CA ASP A 314 25.13 -28.55 -23.74
C ASP A 314 25.22 -30.00 -23.25
N ILE A 315 24.61 -30.26 -22.10
CA ILE A 315 24.40 -31.57 -21.48
C ILE A 315 22.97 -31.64 -20.95
N PRO A 316 22.39 -32.83 -20.71
CA PRO A 316 21.05 -32.95 -20.14
C PRO A 316 20.89 -32.16 -18.83
N GLY A 317 20.01 -31.14 -18.86
CA GLY A 317 19.77 -30.24 -17.70
C GLY A 317 20.85 -29.16 -17.50
N GLY A 318 21.77 -28.99 -18.45
CA GLY A 318 22.85 -28.01 -18.42
C GLY A 318 22.46 -26.62 -18.92
N ASP A 319 23.38 -26.01 -19.63
CA ASP A 319 23.30 -24.63 -20.10
C ASP A 319 22.89 -24.60 -21.58
N SER A 320 21.90 -23.76 -21.91
CA SER A 320 21.60 -23.44 -23.32
C SER A 320 22.51 -22.35 -23.87
N ILE A 321 22.98 -21.46 -23.00
CA ILE A 321 23.96 -20.43 -23.35
C ILE A 321 25.07 -20.49 -22.31
N LYS A 322 26.28 -20.81 -22.76
CA LYS A 322 27.47 -20.93 -21.92
C LYS A 322 28.66 -20.28 -22.61
N LEU A 323 28.89 -19.00 -22.35
CA LEU A 323 29.92 -18.25 -23.06
C LEU A 323 31.07 -17.88 -22.13
N GLN A 324 32.31 -18.01 -22.63
CA GLN A 324 33.54 -17.77 -21.87
C GLN A 324 34.51 -16.85 -22.62
N ASP A 325 35.40 -16.20 -21.88
CA ASP A 325 36.43 -15.27 -22.37
C ASP A 325 35.91 -14.09 -23.22
N ILE A 326 35.90 -14.24 -24.55
CA ILE A 326 35.57 -13.19 -25.53
C ILE A 326 34.51 -13.65 -26.53
N ASP A 327 33.79 -14.72 -26.21
CA ASP A 327 32.72 -15.23 -27.04
C ASP A 327 31.63 -14.18 -27.31
N ARG A 328 30.92 -14.36 -28.43
CA ARG A 328 29.88 -13.42 -28.82
C ARG A 328 28.70 -14.05 -29.52
N ILE A 329 27.51 -13.56 -29.20
CA ILE A 329 26.31 -13.79 -30.01
C ILE A 329 26.10 -12.51 -30.82
N LYS A 330 26.56 -12.55 -32.07
CA LYS A 330 26.43 -11.43 -33.00
C LYS A 330 25.06 -11.48 -33.66
N ILE A 331 24.33 -10.37 -33.60
CA ILE A 331 23.04 -10.22 -34.26
C ILE A 331 23.24 -9.34 -35.50
N THR A 332 22.92 -9.88 -36.66
CA THR A 332 23.02 -9.19 -37.96
C THR A 332 21.69 -9.26 -38.67
N ILE A 333 20.81 -8.30 -38.39
CA ILE A 333 19.48 -8.21 -39.01
C ILE A 333 19.21 -6.79 -39.53
N PRO A 334 18.39 -6.66 -40.59
CA PRO A 334 17.82 -5.38 -41.00
C PRO A 334 17.02 -4.70 -39.88
N ALA A 335 16.83 -3.38 -39.99
CA ALA A 335 15.95 -2.63 -39.10
C ALA A 335 14.54 -3.25 -39.06
N HIS A 336 13.93 -3.29 -37.86
CA HIS A 336 12.59 -3.81 -37.56
C HIS A 336 12.42 -5.35 -37.53
N GLN A 337 13.46 -6.13 -37.76
CA GLN A 337 13.41 -7.58 -37.50
C GLN A 337 13.80 -7.89 -36.05
N LYS A 338 13.43 -9.08 -35.56
CA LYS A 338 13.73 -9.52 -34.17
C LYS A 338 14.17 -10.97 -34.14
N ILE A 339 15.01 -11.32 -33.17
CA ILE A 339 15.46 -12.70 -32.92
C ILE A 339 14.92 -13.14 -31.57
N ASN A 340 14.22 -14.28 -31.55
CA ASN A 340 13.71 -14.92 -30.34
C ASN A 340 14.48 -16.22 -30.10
N LEU A 341 15.15 -16.32 -28.96
CA LEU A 341 15.76 -17.55 -28.46
C LEU A 341 14.84 -18.15 -27.40
N TYR A 342 14.48 -19.43 -27.56
CA TYR A 342 13.71 -20.21 -26.60
C TYR A 342 14.64 -21.25 -25.98
N LEU A 343 14.90 -21.14 -24.68
CA LEU A 343 15.95 -21.91 -24.03
C LEU A 343 15.40 -23.16 -23.33
N LYS A 344 16.10 -24.28 -23.48
CA LYS A 344 15.82 -25.53 -22.76
C LYS A 344 16.70 -25.70 -21.51
N GLY A 345 17.73 -24.90 -21.35
CA GLY A 345 18.65 -24.93 -20.21
C GLY A 345 18.88 -23.57 -19.60
N ASN A 346 19.93 -23.50 -18.80
CA ASN A 346 20.35 -22.32 -18.07
C ASN A 346 21.20 -21.37 -18.92
N ILE A 347 21.52 -20.20 -18.36
CA ILE A 347 22.43 -19.23 -18.96
C ILE A 347 23.60 -19.04 -17.97
N ASP A 348 24.83 -19.25 -18.44
CA ASP A 348 26.07 -18.95 -17.70
C ASP A 348 27.01 -18.13 -18.60
N LEU A 349 27.30 -16.91 -18.19
CA LEU A 349 28.18 -16.00 -18.92
C LEU A 349 29.37 -15.67 -18.03
N ALA A 350 30.59 -15.80 -18.54
CA ALA A 350 31.81 -15.42 -17.83
C ALA A 350 32.82 -14.74 -18.76
N GLY A 351 33.67 -13.86 -18.23
CA GLY A 351 34.60 -13.06 -19.04
C GLY A 351 33.94 -11.80 -19.65
N SER A 352 34.44 -11.39 -20.83
CA SER A 352 34.05 -10.16 -21.53
C SER A 352 33.13 -10.46 -22.73
N GLN A 353 31.99 -11.08 -22.44
CA GLN A 353 31.03 -11.55 -23.46
C GLN A 353 30.30 -10.41 -24.13
N THR A 354 29.96 -10.60 -25.42
CA THR A 354 29.18 -9.63 -26.18
C THR A 354 27.93 -10.30 -26.77
N ILE A 355 26.75 -9.93 -26.31
CA ILE A 355 25.47 -10.48 -26.79
C ILE A 355 24.62 -9.36 -27.37
N GLY A 356 24.23 -9.47 -28.65
CA GLY A 356 23.23 -8.57 -29.23
C GLY A 356 23.72 -7.17 -29.61
N VAL A 357 25.02 -6.93 -29.61
CA VAL A 357 25.60 -5.57 -29.78
C VAL A 357 25.68 -5.22 -31.27
N ASN A 358 24.60 -4.65 -31.81
CA ASN A 358 24.55 -4.01 -33.15
C ASN A 358 23.32 -3.12 -33.41
N SER A 359 22.46 -2.86 -32.41
CA SER A 359 21.30 -1.97 -32.60
C SER A 359 20.96 -1.19 -31.33
N ALA A 360 20.58 0.08 -31.50
CA ALA A 360 20.16 0.98 -30.41
C ALA A 360 18.94 0.47 -29.60
N ASN A 361 18.25 -0.58 -30.08
CA ASN A 361 17.15 -1.27 -29.42
C ASN A 361 17.48 -2.77 -29.27
N PRO A 362 16.98 -3.44 -28.20
CA PRO A 362 17.15 -4.87 -28.03
C PRO A 362 16.30 -5.64 -29.06
N ASN A 363 16.91 -5.93 -30.21
CA ASN A 363 16.30 -6.78 -31.24
C ASN A 363 16.38 -8.28 -30.89
N LEU A 364 17.11 -8.62 -29.82
CA LEU A 364 17.23 -9.97 -29.28
C LEU A 364 16.30 -10.15 -28.07
N ARG A 365 15.54 -11.25 -28.07
CA ARG A 365 14.68 -11.69 -26.98
C ARG A 365 15.07 -13.10 -26.58
N ILE A 366 15.18 -13.35 -25.29
CA ILE A 366 15.57 -14.62 -24.71
C ILE A 366 14.46 -15.06 -23.75
N TYR A 367 13.79 -16.15 -24.09
CA TYR A 367 12.71 -16.73 -23.30
C TYR A 367 13.18 -18.03 -22.65
N GLY A 368 13.22 -18.05 -21.31
CA GLY A 368 13.47 -19.26 -20.54
C GLY A 368 12.26 -20.20 -20.54
N SER A 369 12.52 -21.50 -20.52
CA SER A 369 11.49 -22.52 -20.33
C SER A 369 11.35 -22.91 -18.85
N SER A 370 10.55 -23.94 -18.55
CA SER A 370 10.46 -24.51 -17.21
C SER A 370 11.77 -25.13 -16.71
N GLN A 371 12.75 -25.32 -17.59
CA GLN A 371 14.08 -25.86 -17.27
C GLN A 371 15.14 -24.75 -17.08
N THR A 372 14.83 -23.51 -17.45
CA THR A 372 15.72 -22.36 -17.26
C THR A 372 15.55 -21.83 -15.84
N VAL A 373 16.33 -22.39 -14.91
CA VAL A 373 16.25 -22.11 -13.47
C VAL A 373 17.44 -21.28 -12.96
N LYS A 374 18.46 -21.06 -13.78
CA LYS A 374 19.64 -20.26 -13.43
C LYS A 374 20.01 -19.29 -14.56
N LEU A 375 20.33 -18.06 -14.18
CA LEU A 375 20.95 -17.04 -15.03
C LEU A 375 22.16 -16.48 -14.28
N THR A 376 23.37 -16.82 -14.70
CA THR A 376 24.59 -16.29 -14.08
C THR A 376 25.30 -15.38 -15.06
N ILE A 377 25.58 -14.15 -14.63
CA ILE A 377 26.35 -13.18 -15.39
C ILE A 377 27.57 -12.83 -14.55
N LYS A 378 28.76 -13.23 -15.03
CA LYS A 378 30.03 -12.96 -14.36
C LYS A 378 30.85 -11.94 -15.13
N ASP A 379 31.71 -11.24 -14.40
CA ASP A 379 32.73 -10.33 -14.91
C ASP A 379 32.14 -9.14 -15.71
N ASN A 380 32.38 -9.09 -17.02
CA ASN A 380 32.26 -7.89 -17.84
C ASN A 380 31.43 -8.13 -19.11
N ALA A 381 30.26 -8.75 -18.95
CA ALA A 381 29.36 -9.02 -20.07
C ALA A 381 28.63 -7.75 -20.54
N GLU A 382 28.60 -7.55 -21.86
CA GLU A 382 27.76 -6.57 -22.54
C GLU A 382 26.59 -7.30 -23.21
N ILE A 383 25.36 -6.99 -22.79
CA ILE A 383 24.17 -7.71 -23.23
C ILE A 383 23.13 -6.71 -23.72
N THR A 384 22.78 -6.76 -25.00
CA THR A 384 21.67 -5.98 -25.57
C THR A 384 20.52 -6.93 -25.92
N ALA A 385 19.67 -7.21 -24.94
CA ALA A 385 18.57 -8.17 -25.07
C ALA A 385 17.43 -7.92 -24.07
N PHE A 386 16.23 -8.41 -24.42
CA PHE A 386 15.18 -8.70 -23.44
C PHE A 386 15.33 -10.12 -22.92
N ILE A 387 15.49 -10.30 -21.61
CA ILE A 387 15.64 -11.61 -20.96
C ILE A 387 14.40 -11.88 -20.12
N HIS A 388 13.71 -12.98 -20.40
CA HIS A 388 12.47 -13.37 -19.74
C HIS A 388 12.52 -14.83 -19.29
N ALA A 389 12.95 -15.05 -18.05
CA ALA A 389 13.11 -16.37 -17.45
C ALA A 389 12.51 -16.37 -16.03
N PRO A 390 11.16 -16.40 -15.89
CA PRO A 390 10.46 -16.16 -14.62
C PRO A 390 10.70 -17.21 -13.54
N LEU A 391 11.34 -18.34 -13.87
CA LEU A 391 11.76 -19.36 -12.91
C LEU A 391 13.27 -19.33 -12.60
N ALA A 392 14.02 -18.44 -13.25
CA ALA A 392 15.47 -18.37 -13.09
C ALA A 392 15.85 -17.54 -11.88
N ASP A 393 16.74 -18.09 -11.06
CA ASP A 393 17.47 -17.31 -10.06
C ASP A 393 18.68 -16.66 -10.74
N ALA A 394 18.63 -15.33 -10.84
CA ALA A 394 19.63 -14.52 -11.52
C ALA A 394 20.70 -14.05 -10.55
N LYS A 395 21.96 -14.19 -10.96
CA LYS A 395 23.13 -13.70 -10.22
C LYS A 395 24.02 -12.84 -11.09
N ASN A 396 24.37 -11.67 -10.57
CA ASN A 396 25.36 -10.78 -11.14
C ASN A 396 26.62 -10.80 -10.26
N ILE A 397 27.73 -11.26 -10.83
CA ILE A 397 28.99 -11.50 -10.12
C ILE A 397 30.12 -10.82 -10.88
N SER A 398 30.34 -9.53 -10.64
CA SER A 398 31.51 -8.83 -11.16
C SER A 398 32.45 -8.39 -10.05
N SER A 399 33.74 -8.61 -10.27
CA SER A 399 34.83 -8.23 -9.36
C SER A 399 35.60 -6.98 -9.82
N SER A 400 35.41 -6.56 -11.06
CA SER A 400 36.01 -5.38 -11.67
C SER A 400 34.96 -4.30 -11.93
N THR A 401 35.34 -3.04 -11.85
CA THR A 401 34.46 -1.94 -12.24
C THR A 401 34.06 -2.10 -13.72
N PRO A 402 32.76 -2.21 -14.06
CA PRO A 402 32.32 -2.30 -15.45
C PRO A 402 32.80 -1.07 -16.23
N ASN A 403 33.32 -1.28 -17.43
CA ASN A 403 33.65 -0.16 -18.30
C ASN A 403 32.38 0.62 -18.67
N PRO A 404 32.45 1.94 -18.92
CA PRO A 404 31.33 2.72 -19.45
C PRO A 404 30.95 2.17 -20.84
N GLY A 405 29.93 1.31 -20.89
CA GLY A 405 29.53 0.57 -22.09
C GLY A 405 29.15 -0.89 -21.81
N GLN A 406 29.68 -1.49 -20.74
CA GLN A 406 29.35 -2.85 -20.32
C GLN A 406 28.10 -2.85 -19.45
N ASN A 407 26.94 -2.92 -20.11
CA ASN A 407 25.64 -2.89 -19.48
C ASN A 407 24.76 -4.01 -20.02
N ILE A 408 23.69 -4.30 -19.28
CA ILE A 408 22.52 -5.00 -19.81
C ILE A 408 21.57 -3.93 -20.37
N THR A 409 21.59 -3.74 -21.68
CA THR A 409 20.70 -2.83 -22.40
C THR A 409 19.43 -3.58 -22.83
N GLY A 410 18.32 -3.35 -22.13
CA GLY A 410 17.04 -4.01 -22.39
C GLY A 410 16.22 -4.17 -21.11
N ALA A 411 15.69 -5.37 -20.87
CA ALA A 411 14.98 -5.66 -19.63
C ALA A 411 15.23 -7.11 -19.19
N VAL A 412 15.22 -7.34 -17.88
CA VAL A 412 15.49 -8.64 -17.27
C VAL A 412 14.37 -9.02 -16.31
N TRP A 413 13.59 -10.03 -16.65
CA TRP A 413 12.47 -10.53 -15.84
C TRP A 413 12.75 -11.97 -15.41
N VAL A 414 12.93 -12.18 -14.10
CA VAL A 414 13.50 -13.39 -13.49
C VAL A 414 12.86 -13.72 -12.15
N ASN A 415 12.99 -14.93 -11.63
CA ASN A 415 12.41 -15.26 -10.32
C ASN A 415 13.06 -14.45 -9.18
N SER A 416 14.39 -14.45 -9.14
CA SER A 416 15.17 -13.68 -8.18
C SER A 416 16.33 -12.98 -8.86
N TRP A 417 16.77 -11.84 -8.32
CA TRP A 417 17.97 -11.13 -8.76
C TRP A 417 18.86 -10.86 -7.57
N ASP A 418 20.09 -11.38 -7.62
CA ASP A 418 21.11 -11.21 -6.59
C ASP A 418 22.37 -10.59 -7.19
N SER A 419 22.76 -9.45 -6.64
CA SER A 419 24.00 -8.74 -6.99
C SER A 419 24.94 -8.57 -5.79
N THR A 420 24.59 -9.15 -4.63
CA THR A 420 25.32 -8.97 -3.36
C THR A 420 26.75 -9.51 -3.42
N SER A 421 26.98 -10.53 -4.23
CA SER A 421 28.30 -11.12 -4.49
C SER A 421 29.19 -10.31 -5.44
N SER A 422 28.72 -9.16 -5.94
CA SER A 422 29.49 -8.31 -6.86
C SER A 422 29.95 -7.02 -6.18
N SER A 423 31.24 -6.69 -6.32
CA SER A 423 31.79 -5.41 -5.86
C SER A 423 31.39 -4.25 -6.78
N SER A 424 31.10 -4.54 -8.05
CA SER A 424 30.68 -3.54 -9.05
C SER A 424 29.72 -4.19 -10.05
N PRO A 425 28.43 -4.34 -9.69
CA PRO A 425 27.46 -5.04 -10.51
C PRO A 425 27.28 -4.39 -11.89
N ILE A 426 27.09 -5.22 -12.93
CA ILE A 426 26.76 -4.75 -14.28
C ILE A 426 25.45 -3.92 -14.25
N PRO A 427 25.45 -2.67 -14.77
CA PRO A 427 24.25 -1.84 -14.83
C PRO A 427 23.17 -2.41 -15.75
N ILE A 428 21.91 -2.17 -15.40
CA ILE A 428 20.76 -2.48 -16.28
C ILE A 428 20.21 -1.16 -16.84
N VAL A 429 20.04 -1.05 -18.15
CA VAL A 429 19.54 0.14 -18.83
C VAL A 429 18.36 -0.23 -19.71
N GLN A 430 17.20 0.34 -19.44
CA GLN A 430 15.97 0.09 -20.17
C GLN A 430 15.85 1.03 -21.38
N THR A 431 15.67 0.45 -22.57
CA THR A 431 15.61 1.21 -23.83
C THR A 431 14.43 0.83 -24.75
N GLY A 432 13.55 -0.09 -24.34
CA GLY A 432 12.48 -0.66 -25.19
C GLY A 432 11.04 -0.28 -24.79
N ASN A 433 10.05 -0.60 -25.62
CA ASN A 433 8.62 -0.51 -25.29
C ASN A 433 8.00 -1.89 -25.04
N TRP A 434 6.77 -1.96 -24.51
CA TRP A 434 6.06 -3.24 -24.31
C TRP A 434 5.95 -4.07 -25.59
N THR A 435 5.70 -3.41 -26.73
CA THR A 435 5.67 -4.04 -28.06
C THR A 435 7.02 -4.65 -28.46
N ASP A 436 8.11 -4.14 -27.88
CA ASP A 436 9.45 -4.65 -28.13
C ASP A 436 9.73 -5.94 -27.38
N PHE A 437 8.98 -6.27 -26.35
CA PHE A 437 9.18 -7.48 -25.54
C PHE A 437 8.29 -8.66 -25.96
N GLY A 438 7.29 -8.41 -26.81
CA GLY A 438 6.39 -9.47 -27.31
C GLY A 438 5.49 -10.06 -26.23
N ILE A 439 5.28 -9.30 -25.14
CA ILE A 439 4.42 -9.65 -24.00
C ILE A 439 3.33 -8.58 -23.89
N ALA A 440 2.11 -9.00 -23.56
CA ALA A 440 0.99 -8.09 -23.38
C ALA A 440 1.30 -7.06 -22.28
N LYS A 441 0.86 -5.81 -22.50
CA LYS A 441 0.96 -4.74 -21.50
C LYS A 441 0.26 -5.18 -20.22
N ILE A 442 0.88 -4.92 -19.09
CA ILE A 442 0.32 -5.21 -17.78
C ILE A 442 -0.18 -3.92 -17.16
N GLU A 443 -1.33 -3.99 -16.52
CA GLU A 443 -1.94 -2.85 -15.84
C GLU A 443 -1.22 -2.56 -14.50
N GLN A 444 -1.20 -1.29 -14.09
CA GLN A 444 -0.72 -0.93 -12.74
C GLN A 444 -1.72 -1.43 -11.70
N PRO A 445 -1.24 -1.79 -10.50
CA PRO A 445 -2.14 -1.92 -9.36
C PRO A 445 -2.84 -0.57 -9.15
N SER A 446 -4.14 -0.61 -8.88
CA SER A 446 -4.93 0.60 -8.73
C SER A 446 -4.40 1.48 -7.59
N GLN A 447 -4.38 2.79 -7.79
CA GLN A 447 -3.99 3.74 -6.75
C GLN A 447 -5.23 4.24 -6.03
N LEU A 448 -5.22 4.24 -4.69
CA LEU A 448 -6.27 4.95 -3.95
C LEU A 448 -6.02 6.43 -4.06
N SER A 449 -7.03 7.17 -4.49
CA SER A 449 -7.03 8.62 -4.40
C SER A 449 -7.53 9.07 -3.02
N PRO A 450 -7.26 10.31 -2.60
CA PRO A 450 -7.89 10.88 -1.43
C PRO A 450 -9.41 10.70 -1.48
N ILE A 451 -10.02 10.48 -0.32
CA ILE A 451 -11.46 10.30 -0.18
C ILE A 451 -12.17 11.50 -0.82
N SER A 452 -13.06 11.21 -1.77
CA SER A 452 -13.74 12.24 -2.57
C SER A 452 -15.09 12.65 -2.00
N TYR A 453 -15.69 11.81 -1.16
CA TYR A 453 -17.03 12.03 -0.64
C TYR A 453 -17.18 11.45 0.78
N TRP A 454 -17.85 12.23 1.64
CA TRP A 454 -18.21 11.86 3.01
C TRP A 454 -19.70 12.15 3.22
N GLN A 455 -20.48 11.15 3.59
CA GLN A 455 -21.89 11.31 3.93
C GLN A 455 -22.25 10.58 5.22
N ARG A 456 -22.72 11.35 6.20
CA ARG A 456 -23.33 10.79 7.40
C ARG A 456 -24.70 10.22 7.06
N VAL A 457 -24.96 9.01 7.53
CA VAL A 457 -26.29 8.41 7.50
C VAL A 457 -26.90 8.62 8.88
N GLU A 458 -27.93 9.46 8.95
CA GLU A 458 -28.77 9.57 10.14
C GLU A 458 -29.81 8.45 10.07
N ASN A 459 -29.81 7.59 11.09
CA ASN A 459 -30.82 6.55 11.27
C ASN A 459 -32.00 7.08 12.09
#